data_AF-A0A920SWV3-F1
#
_entry.id   AF-A0A920SWV3-F1
#
_cell.length_a   1.000
_cell.length_b   1.000
_cell.length_c   1.000
_cell.angle_alpha   90.00
_cell.angle_beta   90.00
_cell.angle_gamma   90.00
#
_symmetry.space_group_name_H-M   'P 1'
#
loop_
_entity.id
_entity.type
_entity.pdbx_description
1 polymer ?
#
loop_
_entity_poly.entity_id
_entity_poly.type
_entity_poly.pdbx_seq_one_letter_code
_entity_poly.pdbx_strand_id
1 'polypeptide(L)'
;MNPKATAKPCAIKEWGGRVNKWTRNAETGEKVMISIANASLIRDTLDYDIDGVVIKINSLAYKNASAMWAEIPVGYRFKFPLNVRNHT
;
A
#
# COMPACT_ATOMS: atom_id res chain seq x y z
N MET A 1 20.51 -18.87 0.81
CA MET A 1 19.62 -17.71 1.10
C MET A 1 18.22 -18.08 0.62
N ASN A 2 17.20 -18.03 1.49
CA ASN A 2 15.82 -18.39 1.13
C ASN A 2 15.11 -17.15 0.53
N PRO A 3 14.75 -17.13 -0.77
CA PRO A 3 14.25 -15.93 -1.46
C PRO A 3 12.82 -15.50 -1.08
N LYS A 4 12.22 -16.10 -0.05
CA LYS A 4 10.80 -15.89 0.33
C LYS A 4 10.51 -14.60 1.11
N ALA A 5 11.50 -13.79 1.44
CA ALA A 5 11.32 -12.61 2.30
C ALA A 5 10.96 -11.32 1.53
N THR A 6 10.05 -11.38 0.56
CA THR A 6 9.26 -10.20 0.17
C THR A 6 7.87 -10.64 -0.23
N ALA A 7 6.90 -10.43 0.65
CA ALA A 7 5.53 -10.84 0.43
C ALA A 7 4.88 -9.96 -0.65
N LYS A 8 4.98 -10.40 -1.91
CA LYS A 8 4.06 -9.94 -2.96
C LYS A 8 2.65 -10.41 -2.57
N PRO A 9 1.59 -9.65 -2.87
CA PRO A 9 0.22 -10.05 -2.53
C PRO A 9 -0.16 -11.46 -3.05
N CYS A 10 0.43 -11.93 -4.16
CA CYS A 10 0.28 -13.30 -4.64
C CYS A 10 0.82 -14.36 -3.66
N ALA A 11 2.03 -14.18 -3.13
CA ALA A 11 2.61 -15.12 -2.16
C ALA A 11 1.81 -15.20 -0.85
N ILE A 12 1.24 -14.08 -0.39
CA ILE A 12 0.38 -14.05 0.81
C ILE A 12 -0.88 -14.88 0.57
N LYS A 13 -1.52 -14.73 -0.60
CA LYS A 13 -2.70 -15.52 -0.97
C LYS A 13 -2.40 -17.02 -1.04
N GLU A 14 -1.25 -17.40 -1.61
CA GLU A 14 -0.82 -18.80 -1.70
C GLU A 14 -0.64 -19.44 -0.31
N TRP A 15 -0.24 -18.67 0.69
CA TRP A 15 -0.12 -19.13 2.09
C TRP A 15 -1.45 -19.11 2.86
N GLY A 16 -2.58 -18.82 2.20
CA GLY A 16 -3.90 -18.72 2.83
C GLY A 16 -4.15 -17.38 3.53
N GLY A 17 -3.26 -16.40 3.38
CA GLY A 17 -3.42 -15.06 3.92
C GLY A 17 -4.45 -14.23 3.15
N ARG A 18 -5.18 -13.37 3.87
CA ARG A 18 -6.12 -12.41 3.25
C ARG A 18 -5.34 -11.22 2.69
N VAL A 19 -5.72 -10.79 1.49
CA VAL A 19 -5.18 -9.59 0.84
C VAL A 19 -6.32 -8.63 0.56
N ASN A 20 -6.10 -7.35 0.84
CA ASN A 20 -7.09 -6.31 0.59
C ASN A 20 -7.41 -6.22 -0.91
N LYS A 21 -8.71 -6.29 -1.26
CA LYS A 21 -9.24 -6.22 -2.64
C LYS A 21 -8.88 -4.93 -3.39
N TRP A 22 -8.56 -3.86 -2.67
CA TRP A 22 -8.18 -2.56 -3.22
C TRP A 22 -6.68 -2.43 -3.51
N THR A 23 -5.89 -3.47 -3.21
CA THR A 23 -4.45 -3.51 -3.53
C THR A 23 -4.25 -3.63 -5.04
N ARG A 24 -3.49 -2.71 -5.64
CA ARG A 24 -3.19 -2.70 -7.09
C ARG A 24 -1.78 -2.22 -7.37
N ASN A 25 -1.26 -2.61 -8.54
CA ASN A 25 -0.04 -2.02 -9.07
C ASN A 25 -0.35 -0.64 -9.69
N ALA A 26 0.60 0.28 -9.57
CA ALA A 26 0.59 1.58 -10.24
C ALA A 26 1.96 1.79 -10.88
N GLU A 27 1.98 1.98 -12.20
CA GLU A 27 3.21 2.08 -13.00
C GLU A 27 3.74 3.52 -13.09
N THR A 28 2.88 4.51 -12.82
CA THR A 28 3.20 5.93 -12.91
C THR A 28 2.77 6.67 -11.65
N GLY A 29 3.39 7.82 -11.37
CA GLY A 29 3.02 8.70 -10.26
C GLY A 29 1.56 9.16 -10.34
N GLU A 30 1.04 9.42 -11.55
CA GLU A 30 -0.37 9.76 -11.76
C GLU A 30 -1.30 8.63 -11.33
N LYS A 31 -1.01 7.38 -11.70
CA LYS A 31 -1.79 6.21 -11.25
C LYS A 31 -1.76 6.04 -9.73
N VAL A 32 -0.66 6.44 -9.07
CA VAL A 32 -0.57 6.50 -7.61
C VAL A 32 -1.50 7.58 -7.05
N MET A 33 -1.47 8.79 -7.60
CA MET A 33 -2.33 9.90 -7.16
C MET A 33 -3.83 9.59 -7.36
N ILE A 34 -4.20 9.02 -8.50
CA ILE A 34 -5.56 8.52 -8.76
C ILE A 34 -5.94 7.47 -7.72
N SER A 35 -5.00 6.60 -7.33
CA SER A 35 -5.27 5.57 -6.33
C SER A 35 -5.52 6.14 -4.94
N ILE A 36 -4.81 7.21 -4.56
CA ILE A 36 -5.03 7.94 -3.31
C ILE A 36 -6.41 8.60 -3.32
N ALA A 37 -6.74 9.32 -4.40
CA ALA A 37 -8.02 10.01 -4.55
C ALA A 37 -9.19 9.02 -4.47
N ASN A 38 -9.13 7.92 -5.22
CA ASN A 38 -10.15 6.88 -5.20
C ASN A 38 -10.30 6.25 -3.80
N ALA A 39 -9.19 5.99 -3.10
CA ALA A 39 -9.23 5.46 -1.76
C ALA A 39 -9.90 6.45 -0.78
N SER A 40 -9.67 7.75 -0.93
CA SER A 40 -10.33 8.78 -0.12
C SER A 40 -11.84 8.83 -0.38
N LEU A 41 -12.28 8.59 -1.62
CA LEU A 41 -13.70 8.60 -2.00
C LEU A 41 -14.46 7.39 -1.45
N ILE A 42 -13.86 6.20 -1.50
CA ILE A 42 -14.52 4.97 -1.07
C ILE A 42 -14.43 4.74 0.44
N ARG A 43 -13.58 5.48 1.18
CA ARG A 43 -13.25 5.14 2.58
C ARG A 43 -14.48 4.96 3.48
N ASP A 44 -15.51 5.78 3.27
CA ASP A 44 -16.74 5.78 4.07
C ASP A 44 -17.78 4.77 3.57
N THR A 45 -17.51 4.07 2.46
CA THR A 45 -18.36 2.98 1.92
C THR A 45 -17.84 1.58 2.21
N LEU A 46 -16.66 1.48 2.83
CA LEU A 46 -16.05 0.21 3.21
C LEU A 46 -16.68 -0.33 4.50
N ASP A 47 -16.64 -1.65 4.66
CA ASP A 47 -17.01 -2.37 5.88
C ASP A 47 -15.94 -2.29 6.99
N TYR A 48 -14.90 -1.47 6.77
CA TYR A 48 -13.82 -1.19 7.70
C TYR A 48 -13.25 0.21 7.45
N ASP A 49 -12.74 0.86 8.49
CA ASP A 49 -12.11 2.17 8.37
C ASP A 49 -10.69 2.08 7.79
N ILE A 50 -10.31 3.08 6.99
CA ILE A 50 -8.94 3.24 6.47
C ILE A 50 -8.37 4.62 6.84
N ASP A 51 -7.16 4.62 7.40
CA ASP A 51 -6.40 5.83 7.80
C ASP A 51 -5.67 6.50 6.61
N GLY A 52 -5.57 5.80 5.48
CA GLY A 52 -4.78 6.29 4.34
C GLY A 52 -4.36 5.19 3.37
N VAL A 53 -3.41 5.52 2.50
CA VAL A 53 -2.84 4.63 1.49
C VAL A 53 -1.35 4.41 1.75
N VAL A 54 -0.91 3.16 1.65
CA VAL A 54 0.52 2.81 1.69
C VAL A 54 0.99 2.51 0.27
N ILE A 55 2.01 3.25 -0.18
CA ILE A 55 2.64 3.10 -1.48
C ILE A 55 3.96 2.37 -1.26
N LYS A 56 4.22 1.31 -2.03
CA LYS A 56 5.46 0.54 -1.93
C LYS A 56 6.09 0.37 -3.29
N ILE A 57 7.41 0.45 -3.35
CA ILE A 57 8.15 0.14 -4.57
C ILE A 57 7.99 -1.35 -4.86
N ASN A 58 7.60 -1.69 -6.09
CA ASN A 58 7.34 -3.07 -6.52
C ASN A 58 8.56 -3.75 -7.17
N SER A 59 9.77 -3.35 -6.79
CA SER A 59 11.03 -3.95 -7.27
C SER A 59 11.83 -4.49 -6.09
N LEU A 60 12.14 -5.79 -6.13
CA LEU A 60 12.99 -6.44 -5.13
C LEU A 60 14.44 -5.97 -5.24
N ALA A 61 14.94 -5.80 -6.47
CA ALA A 61 16.29 -5.31 -6.71
C ALA A 61 16.49 -3.91 -6.12
N TYR A 62 15.52 -3.02 -6.31
CA TYR A 62 15.57 -1.67 -5.73
C TYR A 62 15.52 -1.72 -4.20
N LYS A 63 14.65 -2.54 -3.61
CA LYS A 63 14.59 -2.72 -2.14
C LYS A 63 15.92 -3.18 -1.56
N ASN A 64 16.55 -4.17 -2.19
CA ASN A 64 17.82 -4.71 -1.74
C ASN A 64 18.94 -3.67 -1.87
N ALA A 65 18.96 -2.91 -2.97
CA ALA A 65 19.87 -1.79 -3.12
C ALA A 65 19.62 -0.72 -2.04
N SER A 66 18.39 -0.24 -1.85
CA SER A 66 18.07 0.74 -0.79
C SER A 66 18.50 0.28 0.61
N ALA A 67 18.39 -1.01 0.91
CA ALA A 67 18.84 -1.58 2.18
C ALA A 67 20.37 -1.54 2.36
N MET A 68 21.13 -1.68 1.26
CA MET A 68 22.60 -1.61 1.29
C MET A 68 23.14 -0.18 1.44
N TRP A 69 22.41 0.82 0.96
CA TRP A 69 22.91 2.21 0.81
C TRP A 69 22.32 3.20 1.85
N ALA A 70 21.92 2.72 3.04
CA ALA A 70 21.44 3.49 4.22
C ALA A 70 19.93 3.76 4.32
N GLU A 71 19.15 2.72 4.69
CA GLU A 71 17.74 2.82 5.17
C GLU A 71 16.82 3.74 4.36
N ILE A 72 17.01 3.81 3.04
CA ILE A 72 16.13 4.60 2.18
C ILE A 72 14.72 3.99 2.23
N PRO A 73 13.67 4.74 2.57
CA PRO A 73 12.34 4.20 2.75
C PRO A 73 11.80 3.60 1.46
N VAL A 74 11.52 2.29 1.47
CA VAL A 74 10.99 1.53 0.32
C VAL A 74 9.47 1.67 0.14
N GLY A 75 8.87 2.61 0.86
CA GLY A 75 7.46 2.92 0.79
C GLY A 75 7.10 4.18 1.58
N TYR A 76 5.95 4.74 1.23
CA TYR A 76 5.41 5.97 1.80
C TYR A 76 3.99 5.72 2.30
N ARG A 77 3.61 6.37 3.39
CA ARG A 77 2.23 6.40 3.88
C ARG A 77 1.64 7.77 3.60
N PHE A 78 0.56 7.80 2.82
CA PHE A 78 -0.30 8.97 2.69
C PHE A 78 -1.45 8.84 3.69
N LYS A 79 -1.55 9.74 4.67
CA LYS A 79 -2.66 9.75 5.62
C LYS A 79 -3.79 10.64 5.11
N PHE A 80 -5.03 10.19 5.29
CA PHE A 80 -6.18 11.04 5.02
C PHE A 80 -6.33 12.09 6.13
N PRO A 81 -6.90 13.27 5.81
CA PRO A 81 -7.29 14.21 6.84
C PRO A 81 -8.35 13.58 7.76
N LEU A 82 -8.32 14.01 9.03
CA LEU A 82 -9.28 13.59 10.04
C LEU A 82 -10.70 13.85 9.54
N ASN A 83 -11.50 12.79 9.49
CA ASN A 83 -12.93 12.90 9.28
C ASN A 83 -13.56 13.29 10.61
N VAL A 84 -13.99 14.54 10.76
CA VAL A 84 -14.90 14.91 11.87
C VAL A 84 -16.27 14.39 11.48
N ARG A 85 -16.56 13.12 11.79
CA ARG A 85 -17.92 12.58 11.62
C ARG A 85 -18.79 13.28 12.66
N ASN A 86 -19.66 14.19 12.23
CA ASN A 86 -20.74 14.69 13.08
C ASN A 86 -21.68 13.50 13.32
N HIS A 87 -21.58 12.88 14.48
CA HIS A 87 -22.60 11.93 14.95
C HIS A 87 -23.83 12.75 15.35
N THR A 88 -24.75 12.94 14.40
CA THR A 88 -26.16 13.30 14.68
C THR A 88 -26.97 12.06 15.02
#